data_AF-A0ABD7SRB0-F1
#
_entry.id   AF-A0ABD7SRB0-F1
#
_cell.length_a   1.000
_cell.length_b   1.000
_cell.length_c   1.000
_cell.angle_alpha   90.00
_cell.angle_beta   90.00
_cell.angle_gamma   90.00
#
_symmetry.space_group_name_H-M   'P 1'
#
loop_
_entity.id
_entity.type
_entity.pdbx_description
1 polymer ?
#
loop_
_entity_poly.entity_id
_entity_poly.type
_entity_poly.pdbx_seq_one_letter_code
_entity_poly.pdbx_strand_id
1 'polypeptide(L)'
;MLTPLITLLIELTIFVYGLAFVAGIWLVASSFINMARLADNQGGMINGEITPAHLITKLVFGVFLAASNAISIATVLSLGATSNDIVDPIQILNYSEAVGGNDESLKLVVFIKSLSRFMGAVALTSGIKHGANFNHPNESARKSARYRLVWGVCSAVVFIFPDFVLSALQGYHSSLKTIADIFKKVP
;
A
#
# COMPACT_ATOMS: atom_id res chain seq x y z
N MET A 1 -14.52 -18.69 13.81
CA MET A 1 -14.72 -18.33 12.39
C MET A 1 -13.85 -17.16 11.90
N LEU A 2 -13.38 -16.25 12.75
CA LEU A 2 -12.56 -15.09 12.33
C LEU A 2 -11.12 -15.44 11.89
N THR A 3 -10.48 -16.44 12.50
CA THR A 3 -9.09 -16.85 12.18
C THR A 3 -8.83 -17.19 10.70
N PRO A 4 -9.65 -18.04 10.03
CA PRO A 4 -9.45 -18.31 8.61
C PRO A 4 -9.67 -17.06 7.73
N LEU A 5 -10.58 -16.15 8.12
CA LEU A 5 -10.79 -14.88 7.41
C LEU A 5 -9.60 -13.94 7.55
N ILE A 6 -8.99 -13.86 8.74
CA ILE A 6 -7.76 -13.09 8.98
C ILE A 6 -6.63 -13.61 8.09
N THR A 7 -6.45 -14.93 8.06
CA THR A 7 -5.41 -15.59 7.23
C THR A 7 -5.61 -15.24 5.75
N LEU A 8 -6.84 -15.40 5.25
CA LEU A 8 -7.18 -15.07 3.87
C LEU A 8 -6.91 -13.58 3.54
N LEU A 9 -7.22 -12.65 4.46
CA LEU A 9 -6.94 -11.23 4.26
C LEU A 9 -5.44 -10.94 4.16
N ILE A 10 -4.61 -11.61 4.97
CA ILE A 10 -3.16 -11.48 4.89
C ILE A 10 -2.65 -12.01 3.55
N GLU A 11 -3.07 -13.21 3.14
CA GLU A 11 -2.69 -13.80 1.85
C GLU A 11 -3.10 -12.90 0.67
N LEU A 12 -4.33 -12.37 0.69
CA LEU A 12 -4.81 -11.42 -0.31
C LEU A 12 -3.99 -10.12 -0.31
N THR A 13 -3.55 -9.65 0.86
CA THR A 13 -2.69 -8.47 0.96
C THR A 13 -1.32 -8.73 0.33
N ILE A 14 -0.71 -9.89 0.60
CA ILE A 14 0.55 -10.32 -0.02
C ILE A 14 0.37 -10.44 -1.55
N PHE A 15 -0.75 -11.02 -1.99
CA PHE A 15 -1.07 -11.14 -3.41
C PHE A 15 -1.20 -9.77 -4.10
N VAL A 16 -1.87 -8.80 -3.47
CA VAL A 16 -1.96 -7.42 -3.96
C VAL A 16 -0.57 -6.80 -4.06
N TYR A 17 0.29 -6.97 -3.05
CA TYR A 17 1.68 -6.51 -3.11
C TYR A 17 2.46 -7.17 -4.25
N GLY A 18 2.26 -8.47 -4.49
CA GLY A 18 2.91 -9.20 -5.58
C GLY A 18 2.50 -8.64 -6.96
N LEU A 19 1.21 -8.42 -7.18
CA LEU A 19 0.71 -7.78 -8.41
C LEU A 19 1.26 -6.36 -8.58
N ALA A 20 1.32 -5.59 -7.49
CA ALA A 20 1.83 -4.24 -7.49
C ALA A 20 3.34 -4.21 -7.80
N PHE A 21 4.11 -5.16 -7.26
CA PHE A 21 5.52 -5.34 -7.56
C PHE A 21 5.73 -5.57 -9.06
N VAL A 22 5.03 -6.55 -9.65
CA VAL A 22 5.11 -6.86 -11.09
C VAL A 22 4.70 -5.65 -11.94
N ALA A 23 3.64 -4.94 -11.56
CA ALA A 23 3.22 -3.72 -12.24
C ALA A 23 4.29 -2.61 -12.15
N GLY A 24 5.00 -2.49 -11.03
CA GLY A 24 6.12 -1.57 -10.85
C GLY A 24 7.28 -1.89 -11.77
N ILE A 25 7.70 -3.16 -11.83
CA ILE A 25 8.75 -3.64 -12.75
C ILE A 25 8.36 -3.36 -14.21
N TRP A 26 7.11 -3.60 -14.57
CA TRP A 26 6.60 -3.30 -15.91
C TRP A 26 6.68 -1.81 -16.26
N LEU A 27 6.30 -0.92 -15.33
CA LEU A 27 6.43 0.53 -15.51
C LEU A 27 7.88 0.96 -15.71
N VAL A 28 8.82 0.40 -14.95
CA VAL A 28 10.25 0.66 -15.08
C VAL A 28 10.75 0.20 -16.46
N ALA A 29 10.49 -1.06 -16.82
CA ALA A 29 10.90 -1.63 -18.11
C ALA A 29 10.34 -0.83 -19.30
N SER A 30 9.04 -0.51 -19.28
CA SER A 30 8.41 0.29 -20.33
C SER A 30 8.99 1.72 -20.42
N SER A 31 9.44 2.29 -19.30
CA SER A 31 10.08 3.61 -19.29
C SER A 31 11.46 3.55 -19.97
N PHE A 32 12.26 2.53 -19.69
CA PHE A 32 13.55 2.32 -20.37
C PHE A 32 13.40 2.08 -21.88
N ILE A 33 12.44 1.24 -22.30
CA ILE A 33 12.17 0.97 -23.72
C ILE A 33 11.77 2.27 -24.44
N ASN A 34 10.91 3.09 -23.82
CA ASN A 34 10.46 4.34 -24.42
C ASN A 34 11.55 5.43 -24.41
N MET A 35 12.45 5.44 -23.43
CA MET A 35 13.62 6.33 -23.42
C MET A 35 14.60 5.99 -24.55
N ALA A 36 14.87 4.70 -24.78
CA ALA A 36 15.71 4.26 -25.90
C ALA A 36 15.13 4.70 -27.25
N ARG A 37 13.82 4.48 -27.45
CA ARG A 37 13.12 4.92 -28.67
C ARG A 37 13.16 6.44 -28.88
N LEU A 38 13.11 7.24 -27.81
CA LEU A 38 13.24 8.69 -27.89
C LEU A 38 14.66 9.13 -28.25
N ALA A 39 15.68 8.40 -27.80
CA ALA A 39 17.07 8.68 -28.15
C ALA A 39 17.36 8.38 -29.63
N ASP A 40 16.75 7.32 -30.17
CA ASP A 40 16.92 6.91 -31.58
C ASP A 40 16.16 7.82 -32.56
N ASN A 41 15.07 8.45 -32.12
CA ASN A 41 14.31 9.40 -32.93
C ASN A 41 14.80 10.84 -32.68
N GLN A 42 15.77 11.31 -33.47
CA GLN A 42 16.33 12.69 -33.41
C GLN A 42 15.31 13.82 -33.68
N GLY A 43 14.03 13.52 -33.95
CA GLY A 43 12.93 14.48 -34.01
C GLY A 43 12.06 14.35 -32.78
N GLY A 44 12.27 15.23 -31.79
CA GLY A 44 11.59 15.22 -30.51
C GLY A 44 10.07 15.00 -30.62
N MET A 45 9.56 14.13 -29.74
CA MET A 45 8.17 13.65 -29.64
C MET A 45 7.82 12.50 -30.60
N ILE A 46 7.96 11.27 -30.10
CA ILE A 46 7.16 10.15 -30.61
C ILE A 46 5.70 10.46 -30.24
N ASN A 47 4.92 10.90 -31.23
CA ASN A 47 3.47 11.15 -31.19
C ASN A 47 2.93 12.27 -30.27
N GLY A 48 3.75 13.19 -29.76
CA GLY A 48 3.27 14.25 -28.83
C GLY A 48 2.76 13.74 -27.47
N GLU A 49 2.81 12.42 -27.25
CA GLU A 49 2.26 11.73 -26.08
C GLU A 49 3.33 11.33 -25.05
N ILE A 50 4.61 11.38 -25.42
CA ILE A 50 5.72 10.91 -24.59
C ILE A 50 6.77 12.00 -24.42
N THR A 51 6.78 12.64 -23.25
CA THR A 51 7.80 13.62 -22.86
C THR A 51 8.85 12.98 -21.94
N PRO A 52 10.11 13.45 -21.93
CA PRO A 52 11.13 12.96 -20.99
C PRO A 52 10.68 13.07 -19.53
N ALA A 53 10.03 14.18 -19.16
CA ALA A 53 9.48 14.38 -17.83
C ALA A 53 8.42 13.33 -17.45
N HIS A 54 7.53 12.96 -18.38
CA HIS A 54 6.55 11.89 -18.17
C HIS A 54 7.22 10.52 -17.98
N LEU A 55 8.26 10.21 -18.76
CA LEU A 55 8.99 8.95 -18.63
C LEU A 55 9.78 8.85 -17.32
N ILE A 56 10.47 9.92 -16.91
CA ILE A 56 11.15 9.98 -15.61
C ILE A 56 10.14 9.79 -14.47
N THR A 57 8.97 10.41 -14.60
CA THR A 57 7.89 10.26 -13.62
C THR A 57 7.40 8.80 -13.55
N LYS A 58 7.12 8.18 -14.70
CA LYS A 58 6.74 6.75 -14.77
C LYS A 58 7.80 5.85 -14.16
N LEU A 59 9.08 6.13 -14.42
CA LEU A 59 10.21 5.40 -13.85
C LEU A 59 10.24 5.52 -12.32
N VAL A 60 10.20 6.73 -11.77
CA VAL A 60 10.23 6.97 -10.32
C VAL A 60 9.05 6.29 -9.63
N PHE A 61 7.83 6.46 -10.15
CA PHE A 61 6.66 5.80 -9.58
C PHE A 61 6.66 4.29 -9.77
N GLY A 62 7.23 3.78 -10.87
CA GLY A 62 7.44 2.34 -11.08
C GLY A 62 8.41 1.74 -10.07
N VAL A 63 9.54 2.42 -9.82
CA VAL A 63 10.52 2.03 -8.78
C VAL A 63 9.88 2.11 -7.40
N PHE A 64 9.17 3.18 -7.08
CA PHE A 64 8.50 3.33 -5.79
C PHE A 64 7.43 2.25 -5.57
N LEU A 65 6.67 1.91 -6.61
CA LEU A 65 5.70 0.82 -6.56
C LEU A 65 6.39 -0.53 -6.37
N ALA A 66 7.45 -0.83 -7.11
CA ALA A 66 8.18 -2.09 -6.95
C ALA A 66 8.84 -2.18 -5.56
N ALA A 67 9.59 -1.15 -5.16
CA ALA A 67 10.35 -1.14 -3.92
C ALA A 67 9.44 -1.20 -2.68
N SER A 68 8.37 -0.38 -2.64
CA SER A 68 7.47 -0.38 -1.47
C SER A 68 6.80 -1.74 -1.27
N ASN A 69 6.32 -2.35 -2.34
CA ASN A 69 5.68 -3.66 -2.28
C ASN A 69 6.68 -4.80 -2.04
N ALA A 70 7.91 -4.72 -2.58
CA ALA A 70 8.97 -5.68 -2.27
C ALA A 70 9.36 -5.62 -0.79
N ILE A 71 9.50 -4.42 -0.21
CA ILE A 71 9.74 -4.25 1.23
C ILE A 71 8.57 -4.82 2.02
N SER A 72 7.32 -4.53 1.64
CA SER A 72 6.15 -5.06 2.35
C SER A 72 6.08 -6.59 2.31
N ILE A 73 6.34 -7.21 1.17
CA ILE A 73 6.44 -8.69 1.05
C ILE A 73 7.60 -9.20 1.89
N ALA A 74 8.78 -8.60 1.79
CA ALA A 74 9.96 -9.01 2.54
C ALA A 74 9.75 -8.90 4.05
N THR A 75 9.04 -7.88 4.54
CA THR A 75 8.69 -7.74 5.96
C THR A 75 7.69 -8.82 6.38
N VAL A 76 6.66 -9.11 5.59
CA VAL A 76 5.71 -10.18 5.92
C VAL A 76 6.39 -11.55 5.90
N LEU A 77 7.28 -11.79 4.93
CA LEU A 77 8.04 -13.02 4.83
C LEU A 77 9.14 -13.12 5.89
N SER A 78 9.83 -12.04 6.26
CA SER A 78 10.91 -12.07 7.26
C SER A 78 10.39 -12.26 8.67
N LEU A 79 9.20 -11.74 8.96
CA LEU A 79 8.44 -12.09 10.16
C LEU A 79 7.99 -13.56 10.18
N GLY A 80 8.03 -14.24 9.02
CA GLY A 80 7.75 -15.67 8.88
C GLY A 80 8.96 -16.57 8.62
N ALA A 81 10.13 -16.02 8.30
CA ALA A 81 11.29 -16.78 7.82
C ALA A 81 12.18 -17.29 8.96
N THR A 82 11.91 -16.90 10.20
CA THR A 82 12.54 -17.48 11.39
C THR A 82 11.69 -18.58 11.99
N SER A 83 11.35 -19.59 11.19
CA SER A 83 11.15 -20.98 11.60
C SER A 83 10.52 -21.77 10.45
N ASN A 84 10.53 -23.09 10.54
CA ASN A 84 9.82 -23.95 9.58
C ASN A 84 8.28 -23.87 9.76
N ASP A 85 7.74 -22.73 10.20
CA ASP A 85 6.48 -22.60 10.90
C ASP A 85 5.40 -21.87 10.10
N ILE A 86 4.18 -22.36 10.27
CA ILE A 86 2.94 -21.65 10.00
C ILE A 86 3.01 -20.32 10.77
N VAL A 87 3.21 -19.22 10.05
CA VAL A 87 3.21 -17.90 10.66
C VAL A 87 1.82 -17.65 11.20
N ASP A 88 1.66 -17.68 12.52
CA ASP A 88 0.38 -17.35 13.13
C ASP A 88 0.05 -15.90 12.72
N PRO A 89 -1.06 -15.67 11.97
CA PRO A 89 -1.52 -14.32 11.60
C PRO A 89 -1.55 -13.34 12.77
N ILE A 90 -1.74 -13.90 13.97
CA ILE A 90 -1.83 -13.22 15.24
C ILE A 90 -0.44 -12.69 15.69
N GLN A 91 0.64 -13.42 15.45
CA GLN A 91 2.02 -12.99 15.76
C GLN A 91 2.54 -11.88 14.82
N ILE A 92 2.18 -11.91 13.53
CA ILE A 92 2.52 -10.83 12.56
C ILE A 92 1.96 -9.48 13.02
N LEU A 93 0.87 -9.52 13.80
CA LEU A 93 0.18 -8.37 14.34
C LEU A 93 0.58 -8.06 15.79
N ASN A 94 1.73 -8.57 16.26
CA ASN A 94 2.24 -8.40 17.63
C ASN A 94 1.18 -8.65 18.71
N TYR A 95 0.32 -9.65 18.53
CA TYR A 95 -0.60 -10.07 19.57
C TYR A 95 0.21 -10.51 20.81
N SER A 96 0.08 -9.75 21.89
CA SER A 96 0.45 -10.24 23.21
C SER A 96 -0.84 -10.50 23.97
N GLU A 97 -0.97 -11.70 24.55
CA GLU A 97 -2.02 -12.06 25.51
C GLU A 97 -2.05 -11.13 26.75
N ALA A 98 -1.11 -10.20 26.86
CA ALA A 98 -0.95 -9.26 27.96
C ALA A 98 -2.08 -8.23 28.09
N VAL A 99 -3.00 -8.15 27.13
CA VAL A 99 -4.02 -7.11 27.09
C VAL A 99 -5.39 -7.68 27.44
N GLY A 100 -5.62 -7.85 28.75
CA GLY A 100 -6.78 -8.48 29.36
C GLY A 100 -8.14 -8.09 28.77
N GLY A 101 -8.54 -8.78 27.72
CA GLY A 101 -9.82 -8.68 27.02
C GLY A 101 -10.31 -10.07 26.62
N ASN A 102 -11.61 -10.20 26.36
CA ASN A 102 -12.18 -11.45 25.84
C ASN A 102 -11.50 -11.79 24.49
N ASP A 103 -11.08 -13.05 24.31
CA ASP A 103 -10.44 -13.58 23.09
C ASP A 103 -11.23 -13.22 21.81
N GLU A 104 -12.56 -13.20 21.88
CA GLU A 104 -13.41 -12.78 20.75
C GLU A 104 -13.23 -11.30 20.37
N SER A 105 -13.12 -10.42 21.37
CA SER A 105 -12.90 -8.97 21.13
C SER A 105 -11.52 -8.72 20.54
N LEU A 106 -10.50 -9.46 21.00
CA LEU A 106 -9.15 -9.37 20.44
C LEU A 106 -9.10 -9.87 18.98
N LYS A 107 -9.71 -11.02 18.69
CA LYS A 107 -9.83 -11.55 17.31
C LYS A 107 -10.57 -10.59 16.37
N LEU A 108 -11.59 -9.91 16.87
CA LEU A 108 -12.29 -8.88 16.11
C LEU A 108 -11.37 -7.69 15.78
N VAL A 109 -10.56 -7.23 16.74
CA VAL A 109 -9.58 -6.14 16.51
C VAL A 109 -8.54 -6.55 15.48
N VAL A 110 -7.99 -7.76 15.61
CA VAL A 110 -7.01 -8.34 14.67
C VAL A 110 -7.60 -8.41 13.26
N PHE A 111 -8.86 -8.83 13.13
CA PHE A 111 -9.59 -8.84 11.86
C PHE A 111 -9.76 -7.44 11.28
N ILE A 112 -10.19 -6.46 12.08
CA ILE A 112 -10.37 -5.08 11.61
C ILE A 112 -9.02 -4.47 11.19
N LYS A 113 -7.94 -4.68 11.95
CA LYS A 113 -6.59 -4.22 11.58
C LYS A 113 -6.11 -4.85 10.28
N SER A 114 -6.34 -6.15 10.09
CA SER A 114 -5.99 -6.87 8.86
C SER A 114 -6.76 -6.35 7.65
N LEU A 115 -8.08 -6.17 7.80
CA LEU A 115 -8.94 -5.61 6.76
C LEU A 115 -8.54 -4.17 6.41
N SER A 116 -8.25 -3.36 7.43
CA SER A 116 -7.78 -1.99 7.27
C SER A 116 -6.46 -1.97 6.47
N ARG A 117 -5.47 -2.78 6.86
CA ARG A 117 -4.19 -2.87 6.13
C ARG A 117 -4.37 -3.33 4.68
N PHE A 118 -5.25 -4.30 4.42
CA PHE A 118 -5.60 -4.71 3.06
C PHE A 118 -6.17 -3.55 2.23
N MET A 119 -7.16 -2.83 2.77
CA MET A 119 -7.74 -1.66 2.09
C MET A 119 -6.70 -0.56 1.85
N GLY A 120 -5.83 -0.33 2.83
CA GLY A 120 -4.74 0.64 2.73
C GLY A 120 -3.69 0.24 1.67
N ALA A 121 -3.35 -1.03 1.59
CA ALA A 121 -2.46 -1.60 0.56
C ALA A 121 -3.02 -1.38 -0.86
N VAL A 122 -4.31 -1.65 -1.06
CA VAL A 122 -5.01 -1.41 -2.32
C VAL A 122 -5.03 0.08 -2.66
N ALA A 123 -5.35 0.94 -1.69
CA ALA A 123 -5.37 2.39 -1.87
C ALA A 123 -3.98 2.95 -2.24
N LEU A 124 -2.93 2.49 -1.55
CA LEU A 124 -1.55 2.91 -1.80
C LEU A 124 -1.08 2.49 -3.19
N THR A 125 -1.29 1.22 -3.53
CA THR A 125 -0.96 0.65 -4.84
C THR A 125 -1.67 1.40 -5.96
N SER A 126 -2.97 1.64 -5.79
CA SER A 126 -3.77 2.40 -6.75
C SER A 126 -3.25 3.84 -6.89
N GLY A 127 -2.99 4.53 -5.78
CA GLY A 127 -2.47 5.90 -5.77
C GLY A 127 -1.13 6.02 -6.48
N ILE A 128 -0.15 5.21 -6.09
CA ILE A 128 1.20 5.19 -6.69
C ILE A 128 1.14 4.87 -8.18
N LYS A 129 0.33 3.87 -8.58
CA LYS A 129 0.15 3.50 -9.99
C LYS A 129 -0.38 4.68 -10.82
N HIS A 130 -1.34 5.44 -10.29
CA HIS A 130 -1.82 6.65 -10.97
C HIS A 130 -0.79 7.78 -10.95
N GLY A 131 0.06 7.85 -9.93
CA GLY A 131 1.19 8.78 -9.86
C GLY A 131 2.15 8.68 -11.04
N ALA A 132 2.26 7.51 -11.69
CA ALA A 132 3.03 7.34 -12.92
C ALA A 132 2.57 8.30 -14.05
N ASN A 133 1.36 8.84 -14.00
CA ASN A 133 0.83 9.82 -14.95
C ASN A 133 0.86 11.28 -14.43
N PHE A 134 1.61 11.57 -13.37
CA PHE A 134 1.66 12.91 -12.74
C PHE A 134 2.15 14.03 -13.67
N ASN A 135 2.95 13.70 -14.68
CA ASN A 135 3.45 14.62 -15.71
C ASN A 135 2.96 14.26 -17.12
N HIS A 136 1.80 13.60 -17.21
CA HIS A 136 1.17 13.29 -18.49
C HIS A 136 0.94 14.57 -19.32
N PRO A 137 1.18 14.56 -20.65
CA PRO A 137 1.03 15.76 -21.49
C PRO A 137 -0.41 16.26 -21.54
N ASN A 138 -1.38 15.35 -21.58
CA ASN A 138 -2.80 15.69 -21.44
C ASN A 138 -3.13 16.20 -20.02
N GLU A 139 -3.62 17.44 -19.93
CA GLU A 139 -3.95 18.11 -18.67
C GLU A 139 -5.06 17.40 -17.87
N SER A 140 -6.07 16.85 -18.53
CA SER A 140 -7.17 16.12 -17.86
C SER A 140 -6.64 14.86 -17.18
N ALA A 141 -5.83 14.08 -17.90
CA ALA A 141 -5.18 12.88 -17.37
C ALA A 141 -4.23 13.23 -16.20
N ARG A 142 -3.49 14.33 -16.33
CA ARG A 142 -2.58 14.83 -15.30
C ARG A 142 -3.29 15.24 -14.02
N LYS A 143 -4.38 16.02 -14.11
CA LYS A 143 -5.17 16.44 -12.93
C LYS A 143 -5.78 15.22 -12.23
N SER A 144 -6.35 14.30 -13.00
CA SER A 144 -6.93 13.05 -12.47
C SER A 144 -5.88 12.20 -11.75
N ALA A 145 -4.70 12.03 -12.35
CA ALA A 145 -3.58 11.29 -11.78
C ALA A 145 -3.12 11.88 -10.44
N ARG A 146 -2.97 13.21 -10.37
CA ARG A 146 -2.58 13.92 -9.14
C ARG A 146 -3.59 13.73 -8.03
N TYR A 147 -4.88 13.89 -8.34
CA TYR A 147 -5.96 13.71 -7.38
C TYR A 147 -5.96 12.27 -6.83
N ARG A 148 -5.90 11.27 -7.71
CA ARG A 148 -5.87 9.86 -7.32
C ARG A 148 -4.62 9.49 -6.52
N LEU A 149 -3.46 10.06 -6.85
CA LEU A 149 -2.23 9.88 -6.09
C LEU A 149 -2.40 10.41 -4.66
N VAL A 150 -2.83 11.67 -4.51
CA VAL A 150 -2.98 12.32 -3.20
C VAL A 150 -3.99 11.56 -2.35
N TRP A 151 -5.19 11.31 -2.87
CA TRP A 151 -6.22 10.60 -2.12
C TRP A 151 -5.87 9.14 -1.85
N GLY A 152 -5.20 8.46 -2.79
CA GLY A 152 -4.72 7.10 -2.60
C GLY A 152 -3.68 7.00 -1.49
N VAL A 153 -2.73 7.95 -1.42
CA VAL A 153 -1.72 8.00 -0.35
C VAL A 153 -2.36 8.39 0.99
N CYS A 154 -3.21 9.41 1.03
CA CYS A 154 -3.87 9.82 2.26
C CYS A 154 -4.76 8.72 2.85
N SER A 155 -5.59 8.08 2.02
CA SER A 155 -6.42 6.95 2.45
C SER A 155 -5.57 5.75 2.88
N ALA A 156 -4.48 5.45 2.16
CA ALA A 156 -3.55 4.42 2.57
C ALA A 156 -2.96 4.68 3.96
N VAL A 157 -2.51 5.90 4.26
CA VAL A 157 -1.96 6.25 5.58
C VAL A 157 -3.00 6.01 6.67
N VAL A 158 -4.26 6.41 6.45
CA VAL A 158 -5.36 6.18 7.40
C VAL A 158 -5.59 4.69 7.67
N PHE A 159 -5.58 3.88 6.62
CA PHE A 159 -5.93 2.47 6.72
C PHE A 159 -4.76 1.56 7.11
N ILE A 160 -3.52 1.92 6.78
CA ILE A 160 -2.32 1.17 7.17
C ILE A 160 -1.96 1.45 8.64
N PHE A 161 -2.15 2.70 9.09
CA PHE A 161 -1.85 3.16 10.44
C PHE A 161 -3.09 3.66 11.20
N PRO A 162 -4.12 2.80 11.38
CA PRO A 162 -5.36 3.21 12.03
C PRO A 162 -5.12 3.69 13.47
N ASP A 163 -4.20 3.07 14.21
CA ASP A 163 -3.85 3.44 15.59
C ASP A 163 -3.32 4.87 15.71
N PHE A 164 -2.44 5.27 14.77
CA PHE A 164 -1.88 6.62 14.70
C PHE A 164 -2.96 7.66 14.39
N VAL A 165 -3.79 7.39 13.37
CA VAL A 165 -4.85 8.32 12.95
C VAL A 165 -5.93 8.46 14.01
N LEU A 166 -6.35 7.35 14.61
CA LEU A 166 -7.30 7.34 15.70
C LEU A 166 -6.74 8.10 16.93
N SER A 167 -5.46 7.94 17.26
CA SER A 167 -4.82 8.70 18.35
C SER A 167 -4.75 10.20 18.06
N ALA A 168 -4.52 10.61 16.82
CA ALA A 168 -4.54 12.02 16.42
C ALA A 168 -5.97 12.63 16.48
N LEU A 169 -7.00 11.84 16.13
CA LEU A 169 -8.39 12.27 16.10
C LEU A 169 -9.10 12.20 17.47
N GLN A 170 -8.61 11.38 18.40
CA GLN A 170 -9.09 11.31 19.79
C GLN A 170 -9.06 12.69 20.48
N GLY A 171 -8.13 13.57 20.11
CA GLY A 171 -8.05 14.94 20.62
C GLY A 171 -9.23 15.83 20.20
N TYR A 172 -9.97 15.47 19.15
CA TYR A 172 -11.06 16.26 18.56
C TYR A 172 -12.46 15.67 18.81
N HIS A 173 -12.59 14.35 18.97
CA HIS A 173 -13.87 13.69 19.22
C HIS A 173 -13.77 12.63 20.32
N SER A 174 -14.42 12.88 21.47
CA SER A 174 -14.44 11.96 22.62
C SER A 174 -15.11 10.61 22.30
N SER A 175 -16.02 10.57 21.31
CA SER A 175 -16.69 9.35 20.83
C SER A 175 -15.72 8.35 20.19
N LEU A 176 -14.59 8.82 19.66
CA LEU A 176 -13.55 7.95 19.07
C LEU A 176 -12.61 7.39 20.13
N LYS A 177 -12.70 7.86 21.38
CA LYS A 177 -11.82 7.44 22.48
C LYS A 177 -11.92 5.94 22.72
N THR A 178 -13.13 5.40 22.80
CA THR A 178 -13.37 3.97 23.04
C THR A 178 -12.78 3.08 21.94
N ILE A 179 -12.94 3.46 20.66
CA ILE A 179 -12.40 2.71 19.52
C ILE A 179 -10.87 2.74 19.56
N ALA A 180 -10.31 3.92 19.74
CA ALA A 180 -8.87 4.11 19.75
C ALA A 180 -8.18 3.47 20.98
N ASP A 181 -8.83 3.41 22.13
CA ASP A 181 -8.34 2.68 23.31
C ASP A 181 -8.37 1.16 23.10
N ILE A 182 -9.30 0.64 22.30
CA ILE A 182 -9.33 -0.78 21.87
C ILE A 182 -8.21 -1.07 20.85
N PHE A 183 -7.93 -0.12 19.96
CA PHE A 183 -6.90 -0.24 18.93
C PHE A 183 -5.47 -0.20 19.52
N LYS A 184 -5.24 0.63 20.53
CA LYS A 184 -3.98 0.69 21.33
C LYS A 184 -3.70 -0.57 22.15
N LYS A 185 -4.73 -1.39 22.39
CA LYS A 185 -4.63 -2.65 23.15
C LYS A 185 -4.08 -3.82 22.33
N VAL A 186 -3.85 -3.65 21.04
CA VAL A 186 -3.16 -4.64 20.21
C VAL A 186 -1.97 -3.90 19.58
N PRO A 187 -0.71 -4.25 19.87
CA PRO A 187 0.45 -3.58 19.28
C PRO A 187 0.52 -3.63 17.75
#